data_AF-A0A962Y8J2-F1
#
_entry.id   AF-A0A962Y8J2-F1
#
_cell.length_a   1.000
_cell.length_b   1.000
_cell.length_c   1.000
_cell.angle_alpha   90.00
_cell.angle_beta   90.00
_cell.angle_gamma   90.00
#
_symmetry.space_group_name_H-M   'P 1'
#
loop_
_entity.id
_entity.type
_entity.pdbx_description
1 polymer ?
#
loop_
_entity_poly.entity_id
_entity_poly.type
_entity_poly.pdbx_seq_one_letter_code
_entity_poly.pdbx_strand_id
1 'polypeptide(L)'
;TWPGPVSWLLPARPETPVWLRGQHTTLAVRITAHPVAAALCQAAGFALVSTSANRSGRPPLRTALAVRRQLGREVDAIVAQPVGQA
;
A
#
# COMPACT_ATOMS: atom_id res chain seq x y z
N THR A 1 12.54 -3.11 -12.49
CA THR A 1 13.42 -2.17 -11.76
C THR A 1 12.56 -1.12 -11.06
N TRP A 2 13.11 -0.25 -10.20
CA TRP A 2 12.38 0.88 -9.63
C TRP A 2 12.36 2.10 -10.58
N PRO A 3 11.28 2.91 -10.60
CA PRO A 3 9.97 2.67 -9.99
C PRO A 3 9.20 1.52 -10.67
N GLY A 4 8.38 0.76 -9.94
CA GLY A 4 7.66 -0.37 -10.54
C GLY A 4 6.85 -1.24 -9.59
N PRO A 5 6.41 -2.43 -10.04
CA PRO A 5 5.67 -3.42 -9.24
C PRO A 5 6.55 -4.30 -8.36
N VAL A 6 7.85 -4.02 -8.28
CA VAL A 6 8.80 -4.80 -7.48
C VAL A 6 8.81 -4.29 -6.04
N SER A 7 8.75 -5.21 -5.09
CA SER A 7 8.95 -4.95 -3.66
C SER A 7 10.26 -5.62 -3.21
N TRP A 8 11.08 -4.88 -2.46
CA TRP A 8 12.35 -5.36 -1.90
C TRP A 8 12.22 -5.61 -0.41
N LEU A 9 12.87 -6.66 0.08
CA LEU A 9 13.10 -6.83 1.51
C LEU A 9 14.40 -6.13 1.88
N LEU A 10 14.30 -5.10 2.71
CA LEU A 10 15.45 -4.34 3.22
C LEU A 10 15.62 -4.62 4.71
N PRO A 11 16.85 -4.62 5.26
CA PRO A 11 17.05 -4.69 6.70
C PRO A 11 16.26 -3.59 7.42
N ALA A 12 15.47 -3.98 8.42
CA ALA A 12 14.76 -3.03 9.26
C ALA A 12 15.75 -2.37 10.22
N ARG A 13 15.58 -1.07 10.48
CA ARG A 13 16.34 -0.39 11.53
C ARG A 13 15.92 -0.93 12.91
N PRO A 14 16.78 -0.93 13.94
CA PRO A 14 16.43 -1.38 15.28
C PRO A 14 15.20 -0.67 15.87
N GLU A 15 14.98 0.60 15.51
CA GLU A 15 13.87 1.43 15.98
C GLU A 15 12.57 1.20 15.20
N THR A 16 12.59 0.32 14.19
CA THR A 16 11.41 0.02 13.38
C THR A 16 10.32 -0.64 14.25
N PRO A 17 9.09 -0.09 14.29
CA PRO A 17 8.03 -0.66 15.11
C PRO A 17 7.71 -2.12 14.74
N VAL A 18 7.53 -2.96 15.75
CA VAL A 18 7.19 -4.39 15.57
C VAL A 18 5.89 -4.56 14.80
N TRP A 19 4.90 -3.68 15.00
CA TRP A 19 3.63 -3.74 14.26
C TRP A 19 3.81 -3.46 12.75
N LEU A 20 4.92 -2.86 12.33
CA LEU A 20 5.21 -2.59 10.93
C LEU A 20 5.99 -3.73 10.25
N ARG A 21 7.01 -4.28 10.93
CA ARG A 21 7.85 -5.38 10.40
C ARG A 21 7.35 -6.79 10.75
N GLY A 22 6.38 -6.89 11.65
CA GLY A 22 5.94 -8.14 12.24
C GLY A 22 7.08 -8.84 12.99
N GLN A 23 7.19 -10.16 12.80
CA GLN A 23 8.25 -10.98 13.41
C GLN A 23 9.59 -10.90 12.64
N HIS A 24 9.64 -10.18 11.52
CA HIS A 24 10.80 -10.19 10.62
C HIS A 24 11.84 -9.13 11.00
N THR A 25 13.10 -9.38 10.67
CA THR A 25 14.21 -8.40 10.77
C THR A 25 14.32 -7.50 9.55
N THR A 26 13.42 -7.66 8.57
CA THR A 26 13.37 -6.90 7.32
C THR A 26 12.04 -6.19 7.15
N LEU A 27 12.00 -5.20 6.26
CA LEU A 27 10.82 -4.46 5.81
C LEU A 27 10.65 -4.62 4.30
N ALA A 28 9.40 -4.85 3.87
CA ALA A 28 9.03 -4.81 2.47
C ALA A 28 8.84 -3.34 2.03
N VAL A 29 9.66 -2.90 1.06
CA VAL A 29 9.65 -1.54 0.53
C VAL A 29 9.42 -1.57 -0.97
N ARG A 30 8.56 -0.68 -1.48
CA ARG A 30 8.28 -0.52 -2.90
C ARG A 30 8.32 0.94 -3.30
N ILE A 31 9.03 1.25 -4.37
CA ILE A 31 8.94 2.55 -5.06
C ILE A 31 7.97 2.39 -6.22
N THR A 32 6.77 2.94 -6.07
CA THR A 32 5.67 2.75 -7.03
C THR A 32 5.86 3.60 -8.29
N ALA A 33 5.56 3.01 -9.46
CA ALA A 33 5.41 3.74 -10.72
C ALA A 33 3.99 4.29 -10.93
N HIS A 34 3.05 4.02 -10.03
CA HIS A 34 1.68 4.49 -10.18
C HIS A 34 1.60 5.98 -9.83
N PRO A 35 1.22 6.87 -10.77
CA PRO A 35 1.37 8.32 -10.63
C PRO A 35 0.62 8.87 -9.41
N VAL A 36 -0.62 8.40 -9.19
CA VAL A 36 -1.44 8.87 -8.06
C VAL A 36 -0.90 8.39 -6.71
N ALA A 37 -0.36 7.17 -6.62
CA ALA A 37 0.21 6.67 -5.37
C ALA A 37 1.54 7.36 -5.07
N ALA A 38 2.36 7.63 -6.08
CA ALA A 38 3.57 8.44 -5.95
C ALA A 38 3.25 9.87 -5.49
N ALA A 39 2.26 10.53 -6.12
CA ALA A 39 1.81 11.86 -5.72
C ALA A 39 1.29 11.89 -4.28
N LEU A 40 0.58 10.85 -3.84
CA LEU A 40 0.11 10.74 -2.46
C LEU A 40 1.27 10.62 -1.45
N CYS A 41 2.27 9.78 -1.73
CA CYS A 41 3.48 9.70 -0.90
C CYS A 41 4.23 11.04 -0.85
N GLN A 42 4.37 11.73 -1.98
CA GLN A 42 5.01 13.05 -2.06
C GLN A 42 4.25 14.10 -1.25
N ALA A 43 2.92 14.14 -1.39
CA ALA A 43 2.07 15.06 -0.64
C ALA A 43 2.06 14.78 0.86
N ALA A 44 2.14 13.51 1.27
CA ALA A 44 2.25 13.13 2.68
C ALA A 44 3.59 13.54 3.31
N GLY A 45 4.66 13.64 2.51
CA GLY A 45 6.01 13.94 3.00
C GLY A 45 6.71 12.78 3.72
N PHE A 46 6.09 11.60 3.74
CA PHE A 46 6.64 10.37 4.32
C PHE A 46 6.17 9.11 3.57
N ALA A 47 6.80 7.97 3.86
CA ALA A 47 6.43 6.70 3.24
C ALA A 47 5.10 6.16 3.77
N LEU A 48 4.19 5.79 2.88
CA LEU A 48 2.91 5.20 3.25
C LEU A 48 3.03 3.71 3.48
N VAL A 49 2.47 3.24 4.60
CA VAL A 49 2.27 1.81 4.87
C VAL A 49 0.99 1.38 4.15
N SER A 50 1.06 0.30 3.37
CA SER A 50 -0.09 -0.16 2.59
C SER A 50 -0.20 -1.68 2.56
N THR A 51 -1.43 -2.17 2.47
CA THR A 51 -1.77 -3.55 2.15
C THR A 51 -2.72 -3.57 0.95
N SER A 52 -3.12 -4.76 0.51
CA SER A 52 -4.21 -4.87 -0.45
C SER A 52 -5.53 -4.38 0.16
N ALA A 53 -6.34 -3.69 -0.65
CA ALA A 53 -7.64 -3.15 -0.23
C ALA A 53 -8.71 -4.26 -0.20
N ASN A 54 -8.76 -5.00 0.90
CA ASN A 54 -9.72 -6.07 1.15
C ASN A 54 -9.82 -6.38 2.63
N ARG A 55 -10.89 -7.09 3.02
CA ARG A 55 -10.93 -7.78 4.31
C ARG A 55 -9.97 -8.97 4.30
N SER A 56 -9.38 -9.28 5.44
CA SER A 56 -8.50 -10.43 5.61
C SER A 56 -9.15 -11.70 5.06
N GLY A 57 -8.38 -12.47 4.26
CA GLY A 57 -8.84 -13.70 3.61
C GLY A 57 -9.71 -13.50 2.35
N ARG A 58 -9.98 -12.27 1.91
CA ARG A 58 -10.74 -11.98 0.68
C ARG A 58 -9.83 -11.50 -0.45
N PRO A 59 -10.23 -11.67 -1.73
CA PRO A 59 -9.48 -11.12 -2.87
C PRO A 59 -9.38 -9.58 -2.81
N PRO A 60 -8.26 -9.00 -3.29
CA PRO A 60 -8.11 -7.55 -3.40
C PRO A 60 -9.17 -6.90 -4.28
N LEU A 61 -9.74 -5.78 -3.82
CA LEU A 61 -10.71 -4.99 -4.58
C LEU A 61 -9.96 -4.11 -5.59
N ARG A 62 -10.40 -4.14 -6.86
CA ARG A 62 -9.72 -3.46 -7.99
C ARG A 62 -10.49 -2.26 -8.54
N THR A 63 -11.65 -1.95 -8.00
CA THR A 63 -12.47 -0.81 -8.43
C THR A 63 -12.94 0.01 -7.25
N ALA A 64 -13.04 1.32 -7.42
CA ALA A 64 -13.55 2.22 -6.39
C ALA A 64 -14.99 1.87 -5.98
N LEU A 65 -15.82 1.38 -6.92
CA LEU A 65 -17.17 0.91 -6.62
C LEU A 65 -17.16 -0.30 -5.68
N ALA A 66 -16.28 -1.28 -5.92
CA ALA A 66 -16.17 -2.45 -5.06
C ALA A 66 -15.65 -2.07 -3.66
N VAL A 67 -14.65 -1.17 -3.58
CA VAL A 67 -14.15 -0.61 -2.32
C VAL A 67 -15.27 0.11 -1.57
N ARG A 68 -16.02 1.00 -2.24
CA ARG A 68 -17.12 1.74 -1.61
C ARG A 68 -18.21 0.82 -1.07
N ARG A 69 -18.56 -0.24 -1.80
CA ARG A 69 -19.57 -1.22 -1.39
C ARG A 69 -19.14 -2.04 -0.17
N GLN A 70 -17.86 -2.40 -0.05
CA GLN A 70 -17.41 -3.34 0.98
C GLN A 70 -16.75 -2.68 2.19
N LEU A 71 -16.10 -1.54 1.99
CA LEU A 71 -15.25 -0.85 2.98
C LEU A 71 -15.65 0.62 3.17
N GLY A 72 -16.61 1.16 2.40
CA GLY A 72 -16.84 2.61 2.31
C GLY A 72 -17.28 3.30 3.61
N ARG A 73 -17.75 2.55 4.61
CA ARG A 73 -18.07 3.08 5.96
C ARG A 73 -16.90 2.97 6.95
N GLU A 74 -15.83 2.28 6.57
CA GLU A 74 -14.66 1.97 7.41
C GLU A 74 -13.40 2.73 6.96
N VAL A 75 -13.49 3.52 5.89
CA VAL A 75 -12.36 4.29 5.34
C VAL A 75 -12.74 5.76 5.22
N ASP A 76 -11.79 6.64 5.51
CA ASP A 76 -12.01 8.09 5.44
C ASP A 76 -12.12 8.59 3.99
N ALA A 77 -11.42 7.94 3.05
CA ALA A 77 -11.36 8.36 1.66
C ALA A 77 -11.18 7.20 0.68
N ILE A 78 -11.68 7.39 -0.55
CA ILE A 78 -11.47 6.48 -1.68
C ILE A 78 -11.03 7.30 -2.89
N VAL A 79 -9.83 7.03 -3.38
CA VAL A 79 -9.31 7.65 -4.60
C VAL A 79 -9.64 6.77 -5.80
N ALA A 80 -10.55 7.23 -6.66
CA ALA A 80 -11.02 6.47 -7.81
C ALA A 80 -10.08 6.63 -9.01
N GLN A 81 -9.09 5.72 -9.11
CA GLN A 81 -8.14 5.66 -10.23
C GLN A 81 -7.99 4.20 -10.70
N PRO A 82 -7.63 3.98 -11.98
CA PRO A 82 -7.32 2.64 -12.47
C PRO A 82 -6.20 2.00 -11.65
N VAL A 83 -6.33 0.73 -11.28
CA VAL A 83 -5.22 0.00 -10.65
C VAL A 83 -4.14 -0.33 -11.68
N GLY A 84 -2.89 -0.49 -11.22
CA GLY A 84 -1.81 -0.96 -12.08
C GLY A 84 -2.08 -2.37 -12.63
N GLN A 85 -1.56 -2.65 -13.82
CA GLN A 85 -1.52 -4.01 -14.37
C GLN A 85 -0.47 -4.83 -13.62
N ALA A 86 -0.75 -6.11 -13.37
CA ALA A 86 0.15 -7.04 -12.72
C ALA A 86 1.17 -7.58 -13.72
#